data_AF-A0A496UHI0-F1
#
_entry.id   AF-A0A496UHI0-F1
#
_cell.length_a   1.000
_cell.length_b   1.000
_cell.length_c   1.000
_cell.angle_alpha   90.00
_cell.angle_beta   90.00
_cell.angle_gamma   90.00
#
_symmetry.space_group_name_H-M   'P 1'
#
loop_
_entity.id
_entity.type
_entity.pdbx_description
1 polymer ?
#
loop_
_entity_poly.entity_id
_entity_poly.type
_entity_poly.pdbx_seq_one_letter_code
_entity_poly.pdbx_strand_id
1 'polypeptide(L)'
;MQIQTNERIFICGQTGTGKTKFAQKFLPFYPRIVFHDIKFRNSDLIQQYHFTPVHDPATLLIYIQKGKKRILYQPAQGGEKEGIEDFNRVCEIVFKTRNIALVVDEAQSFMTGQQTPYWFGEIQRLGREYDIGCISLTQRPKEIPQTLLSESEHMFIFKLKLKQDRIKIMEVCGEYVDEIENYEGEYPNVYDWKLKIGLRSPKPEDKLTDVEIKEKKTLLDVKLLLQTMPYYCFLQWNAHQLILHGPVRI
;
A
#
# COMPACT_ATOMS: atom_id res chain seq x y z
N MET A 1 10.12 -10.98 5.47
CA MET A 1 8.63 -11.01 5.50
C MET A 1 8.14 -11.03 4.07
N GLN A 2 7.15 -11.87 3.77
CA GLN A 2 6.69 -12.13 2.40
C GLN A 2 5.21 -11.71 2.25
N ILE A 3 4.96 -10.90 1.21
CA ILE A 3 3.63 -10.39 0.83
C ILE A 3 3.28 -11.02 -0.52
N GLN A 4 2.14 -11.69 -0.60
CA GLN A 4 1.66 -12.33 -1.82
C GLN A 4 0.91 -11.31 -2.70
N THR A 5 0.94 -11.50 -4.01
CA THR A 5 0.32 -10.58 -4.99
C THR A 5 -1.22 -10.64 -5.01
N ASN A 6 -1.84 -11.49 -4.18
CA ASN A 6 -3.28 -11.57 -4.00
C ASN A 6 -3.72 -11.26 -2.56
N GLU A 7 -2.82 -10.74 -1.73
CA GLU A 7 -3.16 -10.21 -0.41
C GLU A 7 -3.65 -8.76 -0.53
N ARG A 8 -4.47 -8.34 0.43
CA ARG A 8 -5.04 -7.01 0.56
C ARG A 8 -4.14 -6.20 1.50
N ILE A 9 -3.69 -5.07 0.99
CA ILE A 9 -2.83 -4.12 1.68
C ILE A 9 -3.62 -2.85 1.91
N PHE A 10 -3.71 -2.43 3.15
CA PHE A 10 -4.28 -1.15 3.53
C PHE A 10 -3.17 -0.18 3.92
N ILE A 11 -3.21 1.05 3.41
CA ILE A 11 -2.19 2.07 3.67
C ILE A 11 -2.88 3.38 4.02
N CYS A 12 -2.67 3.89 5.24
CA CYS A 12 -3.29 5.13 5.70
C CYS A 12 -2.29 6.18 6.22
N GLY A 13 -2.72 7.44 6.31
CA GLY A 13 -1.87 8.56 6.77
C GLY A 13 -2.10 9.87 6.02
N GLN A 14 -1.56 10.98 6.52
CA GLN A 14 -1.79 12.31 5.95
C GLN A 14 -1.23 12.50 4.53
N THR A 15 -1.69 13.55 3.83
CA THR A 15 -1.00 14.02 2.61
C THR A 15 0.47 14.30 2.90
N GLY A 16 1.36 13.97 1.96
CA GLY A 16 2.79 14.23 2.08
C GLY A 16 3.58 13.23 2.90
N THR A 17 2.95 12.23 3.54
CA THR A 17 3.67 11.23 4.34
C THR A 17 4.33 10.10 3.52
N GLY A 18 4.21 10.14 2.19
CA GLY A 18 4.86 9.16 1.30
C GLY A 18 4.06 7.88 1.02
N LYS A 19 2.79 7.76 1.45
CA LYS A 19 1.94 6.58 1.21
C LYS A 19 1.97 6.07 -0.23
N THR A 20 1.70 6.96 -1.19
CA THR A 20 1.65 6.60 -2.61
C THR A 20 3.02 6.15 -3.11
N LYS A 21 4.10 6.83 -2.70
CA LYS A 21 5.47 6.42 -3.03
C LYS A 21 5.86 5.07 -2.39
N PHE A 22 5.34 4.77 -1.20
CA PHE A 22 5.48 3.46 -0.58
C PHE A 22 4.69 2.38 -1.33
N ALA A 23 3.42 2.64 -1.67
CA ALA A 23 2.59 1.75 -2.49
C ALA A 23 3.22 1.45 -3.86
N GLN A 24 3.87 2.45 -4.47
CA GLN A 24 4.56 2.31 -5.75
C GLN A 24 5.69 1.26 -5.70
N LYS A 25 6.28 0.99 -4.52
CA LYS A 25 7.31 -0.05 -4.35
C LYS A 25 6.76 -1.45 -4.60
N PHE A 26 5.46 -1.67 -4.48
CA PHE A 26 4.85 -2.98 -4.72
C PHE A 26 4.55 -3.23 -6.21
N LEU A 27 4.42 -2.18 -7.02
CA LEU A 27 3.99 -2.28 -8.43
C LEU A 27 4.84 -3.22 -9.29
N PRO A 28 6.18 -3.29 -9.14
CA PRO A 28 7.00 -4.21 -9.93
C PRO A 28 6.61 -5.69 -9.76
N PHE A 29 6.05 -6.05 -8.61
CA PHE A 29 5.77 -7.46 -8.26
C PHE A 29 4.42 -7.96 -8.78
N TYR A 30 3.50 -7.06 -9.12
CA TYR A 30 2.22 -7.45 -9.70
C TYR A 30 2.37 -7.68 -11.21
N PRO A 31 2.10 -8.90 -11.72
CA PRO A 31 2.18 -9.20 -13.15
C PRO A 31 1.15 -8.44 -13.98
N ARG A 32 -0.04 -8.22 -13.41
CA ARG A 32 -1.16 -7.46 -13.98
C ARG A 32 -1.72 -6.54 -12.92
N ILE A 33 -1.94 -5.28 -13.25
CA ILE A 33 -2.32 -4.25 -12.29
C ILE A 33 -3.12 -3.12 -12.95
N VAL A 34 -4.18 -2.71 -12.28
CA VAL A 34 -4.91 -1.47 -12.53
C VAL A 34 -4.63 -0.52 -11.37
N PHE A 35 -4.11 0.67 -11.66
CA PHE A 35 -3.91 1.73 -10.68
C PHE A 35 -4.99 2.79 -10.88
N HIS A 36 -5.91 2.91 -9.93
CA HIS A 36 -7.00 3.86 -9.94
C HIS A 36 -6.56 5.18 -9.28
N ASP A 37 -6.32 6.22 -10.08
CA ASP A 37 -5.76 7.51 -9.67
C ASP A 37 -6.78 8.65 -9.90
N ILE A 38 -7.64 8.92 -8.92
CA ILE A 38 -8.64 10.00 -9.06
C ILE A 38 -8.05 11.40 -9.05
N LYS A 39 -6.85 11.57 -8.52
CA LYS A 39 -6.23 12.89 -8.35
C LYS A 39 -5.33 13.28 -9.50
N PHE A 40 -5.12 12.38 -10.47
CA PHE A 40 -4.23 12.59 -11.60
C PHE A 40 -2.79 12.92 -11.17
N ARG A 41 -2.35 12.38 -10.02
CA ARG A 41 -1.04 12.68 -9.42
C ARG A 41 0.02 11.64 -9.74
N ASN A 42 -0.36 10.55 -10.41
CA ASN A 42 0.49 9.39 -10.65
C ASN A 42 0.81 9.20 -12.14
N SER A 43 0.76 10.28 -12.93
CA SER A 43 1.10 10.23 -14.37
C SER A 43 2.57 9.89 -14.63
N ASP A 44 3.46 10.02 -13.64
CA ASP A 44 4.84 9.54 -13.68
C ASP A 44 4.92 8.01 -13.87
N LEU A 45 3.89 7.26 -13.45
CA LEU A 45 3.81 5.81 -13.65
C LEU A 45 3.80 5.39 -15.12
N ILE A 46 3.35 6.27 -16.03
CA ILE A 46 3.33 6.01 -17.48
C ILE A 46 4.75 5.79 -17.98
N GLN A 47 5.68 6.67 -17.59
CA GLN A 47 7.07 6.59 -18.02
C GLN A 47 7.87 5.62 -17.16
N GLN A 48 7.72 5.67 -15.84
CA GLN A 48 8.53 4.90 -14.90
C GLN A 48 8.22 3.39 -14.92
N TYR A 49 6.96 3.02 -15.13
CA TYR A 49 6.49 1.63 -15.05
C TYR A 49 5.68 1.19 -16.28
N HIS A 50 5.71 1.97 -17.36
CA HIS A 50 5.04 1.66 -18.63
C HIS A 50 3.53 1.43 -18.50
N PHE A 51 2.87 2.21 -17.65
CA PHE A 51 1.41 2.17 -17.51
C PHE A 51 0.73 2.75 -18.75
N THR A 52 -0.37 2.12 -19.17
CA THR A 52 -1.24 2.64 -20.23
C THR A 52 -2.37 3.47 -19.60
N PRO A 53 -2.49 4.78 -19.88
CA PRO A 53 -3.56 5.62 -19.33
C PRO A 53 -4.91 5.25 -19.95
N VAL A 54 -5.97 5.28 -19.13
CA VAL A 54 -7.36 4.99 -19.49
C VAL A 54 -8.29 5.90 -18.67
N HIS A 55 -9.38 6.36 -19.27
CA HIS A 55 -10.27 7.36 -18.65
C HIS A 55 -11.74 6.92 -18.49
N ASP A 56 -12.08 5.73 -18.98
CA ASP A 56 -13.43 5.19 -18.90
C ASP A 56 -13.43 3.65 -18.80
N PRO A 57 -14.47 3.03 -18.23
CA PRO A 57 -14.48 1.60 -17.98
C PRO A 57 -14.54 0.74 -19.24
N ALA A 58 -15.13 1.25 -20.34
CA ALA A 58 -15.22 0.50 -21.59
C ALA A 58 -13.82 0.34 -22.21
N THR A 59 -13.04 1.40 -22.25
CA THR A 59 -11.64 1.38 -22.70
C THR A 59 -10.77 0.51 -21.78
N LEU A 60 -11.01 0.53 -20.46
CA LEU A 60 -10.32 -0.35 -19.51
C LEU A 60 -10.50 -1.83 -19.90
N LEU A 61 -11.75 -2.25 -20.11
CA LEU A 61 -12.07 -3.62 -20.51
C LEU A 61 -11.38 -3.99 -21.84
N ILE A 62 -11.44 -3.11 -22.83
CA ILE A 62 -10.79 -3.33 -24.13
C ILE A 62 -9.27 -3.53 -23.97
N TYR A 63 -8.61 -2.72 -23.15
CA TYR A 63 -7.16 -2.82 -22.96
C TYR A 63 -6.76 -4.07 -22.17
N ILE A 64 -7.55 -4.47 -21.17
CA ILE A 64 -7.38 -5.75 -20.48
C ILE A 64 -7.49 -6.91 -21.48
N GLN A 65 -8.51 -6.91 -22.33
CA GLN A 65 -8.72 -7.94 -23.36
C GLN A 65 -7.60 -7.97 -24.40
N LYS A 66 -7.01 -6.82 -24.73
CA LYS A 66 -5.81 -6.71 -25.56
C LYS A 66 -4.52 -7.12 -24.86
N GLY A 67 -4.59 -7.63 -23.63
CA GLY A 67 -3.44 -8.12 -22.87
C GLY A 67 -2.57 -7.03 -22.24
N LYS A 68 -3.07 -5.79 -22.13
CA LYS A 68 -2.34 -4.75 -21.38
C LYS A 68 -2.26 -5.14 -19.91
N LYS A 69 -1.03 -5.15 -19.40
CA LYS A 69 -0.71 -5.64 -18.05
C LYS A 69 -0.73 -4.53 -17.00
N ARG A 70 -0.41 -3.30 -17.36
CA ARG A 70 -0.28 -2.16 -16.44
C ARG A 70 -1.15 -1.02 -16.94
N ILE A 71 -2.24 -0.73 -16.25
CA ILE A 71 -3.22 0.27 -16.66
C ILE A 71 -3.35 1.33 -15.57
N LEU A 72 -3.22 2.59 -15.95
CA LEU A 72 -3.44 3.74 -15.08
C LEU A 72 -4.82 4.29 -15.40
N TYR A 73 -5.78 4.02 -14.51
CA TYR A 73 -7.15 4.47 -14.65
C TYR A 73 -7.32 5.83 -13.98
N GLN A 74 -7.68 6.84 -14.76
CA GLN A 74 -7.88 8.22 -14.32
C GLN A 74 -9.25 8.69 -14.83
N PRO A 75 -10.31 8.62 -13.99
CA PRO A 75 -11.69 8.81 -14.45
C PRO A 75 -11.90 10.17 -15.11
N ALA A 76 -12.65 10.22 -16.20
CA ALA A 76 -13.09 11.49 -16.78
C ALA A 76 -13.86 12.33 -15.74
N GLN A 77 -13.83 13.66 -15.88
CA GLN A 77 -14.51 14.54 -14.92
C GLN A 77 -16.02 14.24 -14.88
N GLY A 78 -16.56 14.10 -13.66
CA GLY A 78 -17.96 13.83 -13.39
C GLY A 78 -18.34 14.22 -11.96
N GLY A 79 -19.64 14.22 -11.65
CA GLY A 79 -20.15 14.43 -10.30
C GLY A 79 -19.81 13.27 -9.36
N GLU A 80 -19.99 13.47 -8.05
CA GLU A 80 -19.67 12.44 -7.02
C GLU A 80 -20.37 11.09 -7.29
N LYS A 81 -21.67 11.13 -7.62
CA LYS A 81 -22.45 9.92 -7.94
C LYS A 81 -21.90 9.19 -9.17
N GLU A 82 -21.57 9.93 -10.22
CA GLU A 82 -20.98 9.37 -11.45
C GLU A 82 -19.61 8.74 -11.14
N GLY A 83 -18.81 9.38 -10.29
CA GLY A 83 -17.53 8.83 -9.84
C GLY A 83 -17.66 7.51 -9.06
N ILE A 84 -18.69 7.36 -8.23
CA ILE A 84 -18.94 6.10 -7.49
C ILE A 84 -19.39 4.99 -8.44
N GLU A 85 -20.30 5.28 -9.37
CA GLU A 85 -20.78 4.31 -10.36
C GLU A 85 -19.64 3.87 -11.30
N ASP A 86 -18.82 4.82 -11.75
CA ASP A 86 -17.62 4.59 -12.55
C ASP A 86 -16.62 3.68 -11.83
N PHE A 87 -16.29 4.02 -10.58
CA PHE A 87 -15.40 3.20 -9.75
C PHE A 87 -15.95 1.79 -9.52
N ASN A 88 -17.26 1.66 -9.26
CA ASN A 88 -17.90 0.35 -9.10
C ASN A 88 -17.80 -0.47 -10.40
N ARG A 89 -17.89 0.18 -11.56
CA ARG A 89 -17.71 -0.47 -12.87
C ARG A 89 -16.27 -0.92 -13.12
N VAL A 90 -15.27 -0.12 -12.71
CA VAL A 90 -13.86 -0.54 -12.71
C VAL A 90 -13.68 -1.78 -11.85
N CYS A 91 -14.22 -1.77 -10.63
CA CYS A 91 -14.14 -2.90 -9.71
C CYS A 91 -14.80 -4.16 -10.30
N GLU A 92 -15.95 -4.03 -10.96
CA GLU A 92 -16.60 -5.14 -11.66
C GLU A 92 -15.68 -5.76 -12.72
N ILE A 93 -15.03 -4.93 -13.53
CA ILE A 93 -14.12 -5.38 -14.59
C ILE A 93 -12.93 -6.12 -13.99
N VAL A 94 -12.30 -5.57 -12.94
CA VAL A 94 -11.20 -6.20 -12.22
C VAL A 94 -11.63 -7.56 -11.65
N PHE A 95 -12.77 -7.59 -10.95
CA PHE A 95 -13.32 -8.79 -10.33
C PHE A 95 -13.56 -9.92 -11.35
N LYS A 96 -14.20 -9.58 -12.48
CA LYS A 96 -14.46 -10.54 -13.56
C LYS A 96 -13.19 -10.98 -14.29
N THR A 97 -12.17 -10.13 -14.33
CA THR A 97 -10.89 -10.42 -15.01
C THR A 97 -10.06 -11.44 -14.26
N ARG A 98 -10.03 -11.38 -12.91
CA ARG A 98 -9.20 -12.24 -12.05
C ARG A 98 -7.69 -12.13 -12.33
N ASN A 99 -6.85 -12.71 -11.47
CA ASN A 99 -5.37 -12.70 -11.62
C ASN A 99 -4.86 -11.31 -12.05
N ILE A 100 -5.23 -10.31 -11.24
CA ILE A 100 -4.98 -8.89 -11.49
C ILE A 100 -5.05 -8.16 -10.15
N ALA A 101 -4.15 -7.21 -9.93
CA ALA A 101 -4.22 -6.35 -8.76
C ALA A 101 -4.94 -5.03 -9.05
N LEU A 102 -5.63 -4.52 -8.04
CA LEU A 102 -6.20 -3.18 -8.04
C LEU A 102 -5.51 -2.32 -6.97
N VAL A 103 -5.00 -1.16 -7.38
CA VAL A 103 -4.55 -0.12 -6.45
C VAL A 103 -5.58 1.00 -6.49
N VAL A 104 -6.11 1.39 -5.33
CA VAL A 104 -7.07 2.48 -5.19
C VAL A 104 -6.41 3.62 -4.45
N ASP A 105 -6.07 4.69 -5.17
CA ASP A 105 -5.65 5.94 -4.54
C ASP A 105 -6.87 6.69 -4.01
N GLU A 106 -6.79 7.17 -2.77
CA GLU A 106 -7.87 7.87 -2.07
C GLU A 106 -9.18 7.06 -1.97
N ALA A 107 -9.11 5.84 -1.46
CA ALA A 107 -10.25 4.92 -1.36
C ALA A 107 -11.47 5.50 -0.62
N GLN A 108 -11.26 6.42 0.34
CA GLN A 108 -12.35 7.10 1.05
C GLN A 108 -13.26 7.93 0.16
N SER A 109 -12.84 8.27 -1.07
CA SER A 109 -13.67 9.04 -2.01
C SER A 109 -14.84 8.24 -2.58
N PHE A 110 -14.87 6.92 -2.38
CA PHE A 110 -15.91 6.03 -2.93
C PHE A 110 -16.74 5.33 -1.86
N MET A 111 -16.42 5.59 -0.61
CA MET A 111 -16.96 4.84 0.52
C MET A 111 -17.38 5.82 1.60
N THR A 112 -18.30 5.36 2.43
CA THR A 112 -18.55 5.96 3.75
C THR A 112 -18.28 4.89 4.79
N GLY A 113 -18.11 5.25 6.07
CA GLY A 113 -17.81 4.27 7.13
C GLY A 113 -18.78 3.08 7.25
N GLN A 114 -19.93 3.12 6.57
CA GLN A 114 -20.90 2.02 6.48
C GLN A 114 -21.11 1.46 5.06
N GLN A 115 -20.77 2.20 4.00
CA GLN A 115 -21.11 1.82 2.62
C GLN A 115 -19.86 1.60 1.78
N THR A 116 -19.87 0.49 1.04
CA THR A 116 -18.84 0.12 0.07
C THR A 116 -19.52 -0.15 -1.27
N PRO A 117 -18.97 0.34 -2.40
CA PRO A 117 -19.41 -0.06 -3.72
C PRO A 117 -19.41 -1.58 -3.84
N TYR A 118 -20.49 -2.14 -4.38
CA TYR A 118 -20.75 -3.59 -4.34
C TYR A 118 -19.56 -4.43 -4.82
N TRP A 119 -19.02 -4.12 -6.00
CA TRP A 119 -17.92 -4.90 -6.58
C TRP A 119 -16.59 -4.68 -5.87
N PHE A 120 -16.38 -3.50 -5.28
CA PHE A 120 -15.22 -3.29 -4.42
C PHE A 120 -15.33 -4.14 -3.15
N GLY A 121 -16.52 -4.22 -2.56
CA GLY A 121 -16.81 -5.14 -1.46
C GLY A 121 -16.57 -6.61 -1.83
N GLU A 122 -16.94 -7.03 -3.04
CA GLU A 122 -16.65 -8.38 -3.54
C GLU A 122 -15.15 -8.64 -3.71
N ILE A 123 -14.38 -7.67 -4.23
CA ILE A 123 -12.90 -7.76 -4.26
C ILE A 123 -12.34 -7.91 -2.84
N GLN A 124 -12.83 -7.11 -1.90
CA GLN A 124 -12.36 -7.17 -0.51
C GLN A 124 -12.71 -8.50 0.17
N ARG A 125 -13.82 -9.16 -0.15
CA ARG A 125 -14.20 -10.44 0.46
C ARG A 125 -13.59 -11.65 -0.25
N LEU A 126 -13.77 -11.71 -1.57
CA LEU A 126 -13.50 -12.91 -2.38
C LEU A 126 -12.25 -12.77 -3.25
N GLY A 127 -11.59 -11.61 -3.26
CA GLY A 127 -10.48 -11.32 -4.17
C GLY A 127 -9.37 -12.36 -4.11
N ARG A 128 -9.00 -12.81 -2.91
CA ARG A 128 -7.95 -13.82 -2.71
C ARG A 128 -8.27 -15.16 -3.39
N GLU A 129 -9.53 -15.61 -3.36
CA GLU A 129 -9.97 -16.84 -4.04
C GLU A 129 -9.86 -16.73 -5.57
N TYR A 130 -9.95 -15.51 -6.09
CA TYR A 130 -9.85 -15.18 -7.51
C TYR A 130 -8.48 -14.65 -7.93
N ASP A 131 -7.47 -14.74 -7.06
CA ASP A 131 -6.12 -14.25 -7.29
C ASP A 131 -6.08 -12.73 -7.60
N ILE A 132 -6.90 -11.97 -6.88
CA ILE A 132 -7.01 -10.51 -6.99
C ILE A 132 -6.33 -9.87 -5.78
N GLY A 133 -5.21 -9.19 -6.01
CA GLY A 133 -4.58 -8.34 -5.01
C GLY A 133 -5.26 -6.98 -4.92
N CYS A 134 -5.24 -6.37 -3.73
CA CYS A 134 -5.77 -5.03 -3.55
C CYS A 134 -4.84 -4.18 -2.71
N ILE A 135 -4.56 -2.95 -3.14
CA ILE A 135 -3.89 -1.94 -2.31
C ILE A 135 -4.82 -0.75 -2.16
N SER A 136 -5.30 -0.50 -0.95
CA SER A 136 -6.18 0.62 -0.62
C SER A 136 -5.39 1.73 0.08
N LEU A 137 -5.28 2.89 -0.56
CA LEU A 137 -4.64 4.07 0.01
C LEU A 137 -5.72 5.02 0.55
N THR A 138 -5.54 5.53 1.76
CA THR A 138 -6.45 6.54 2.32
C THR A 138 -5.75 7.58 3.18
N GLN A 139 -6.36 8.76 3.31
CA GLN A 139 -5.98 9.73 4.32
C GLN A 139 -6.86 9.70 5.57
N ARG A 140 -8.07 9.14 5.45
CA ARG A 140 -9.14 9.21 6.44
C ARG A 140 -9.64 7.80 6.75
N PRO A 141 -8.87 7.01 7.51
CA PRO A 141 -9.28 5.65 7.86
C PRO A 141 -10.64 5.60 8.57
N LYS A 142 -11.09 6.67 9.24
CA LYS A 142 -12.44 6.75 9.82
C LYS A 142 -13.55 6.54 8.78
N GLU A 143 -13.37 7.02 7.55
CA GLU A 143 -14.35 6.89 6.47
C GLU A 143 -14.31 5.52 5.80
N ILE A 144 -13.36 4.66 6.19
CA ILE A 144 -13.21 3.33 5.65
C ILE A 144 -14.06 2.35 6.47
N PRO A 145 -14.92 1.55 5.81
CA PRO A 145 -15.68 0.48 6.43
C PRO A 145 -14.79 -0.47 7.24
N GLN A 146 -15.27 -0.87 8.41
CA GLN A 146 -14.51 -1.76 9.30
C GLN A 146 -14.19 -3.10 8.64
N THR A 147 -15.10 -3.60 7.81
CA THR A 147 -14.91 -4.83 7.03
C THR A 147 -13.69 -4.75 6.11
N LEU A 148 -13.45 -3.61 5.46
CA LEU A 148 -12.26 -3.45 4.61
C LEU A 148 -10.98 -3.57 5.45
N LEU A 149 -10.97 -2.92 6.61
CA LEU A 149 -9.82 -2.93 7.52
C LEU A 149 -9.58 -4.34 8.09
N SER A 150 -10.63 -5.04 8.51
CA SER A 150 -10.51 -6.40 9.07
C SER A 150 -10.13 -7.46 8.05
N GLU A 151 -10.49 -7.29 6.79
CA GLU A 151 -10.11 -8.19 5.68
C GLU A 151 -8.71 -7.92 5.14
N SER A 152 -8.06 -6.81 5.54
CA SER A 152 -6.72 -6.49 5.07
C SER A 152 -5.68 -7.35 5.78
N GLU A 153 -4.91 -8.14 5.02
CA GLU A 153 -3.82 -8.94 5.59
C GLU A 153 -2.67 -8.08 6.10
N HIS A 154 -2.44 -6.92 5.48
CA HIS A 154 -1.38 -6.00 5.86
C HIS A 154 -1.93 -4.60 6.01
N MET A 155 -1.57 -3.93 7.09
CA MET A 155 -1.87 -2.52 7.29
C MET A 155 -0.58 -1.75 7.48
N PHE A 156 -0.37 -0.69 6.69
CA PHE A 156 0.73 0.25 6.80
C PHE A 156 0.22 1.62 7.24
N ILE A 157 0.50 1.98 8.49
CA ILE A 157 -0.05 3.18 9.11
C ILE A 157 1.02 4.28 9.16
N PHE A 158 0.84 5.32 8.35
CA PHE A 158 1.61 6.57 8.40
C PHE A 158 0.97 7.59 9.34
N LYS A 159 1.71 8.66 9.64
CA LYS A 159 1.30 9.70 10.60
C LYS A 159 -0.16 10.17 10.39
N LEU A 160 -0.99 10.02 11.43
CA LEU A 160 -2.39 10.44 11.48
C LEU A 160 -2.58 11.63 12.45
N LYS A 161 -3.16 12.73 11.95
CA LYS A 161 -3.36 13.96 12.75
C LYS A 161 -4.62 13.91 13.59
N LEU A 162 -5.72 13.41 13.02
CA LEU A 162 -7.02 13.49 13.65
C LEU A 162 -7.18 12.35 14.67
N LYS A 163 -7.68 12.70 15.86
CA LYS A 163 -7.92 11.75 16.95
C LYS A 163 -8.86 10.61 16.51
N GLN A 164 -9.90 10.92 15.75
CA GLN A 164 -10.89 9.93 15.29
C GLN A 164 -10.29 8.91 14.32
N ASP A 165 -9.35 9.34 13.46
CA ASP A 165 -8.65 8.42 12.55
C ASP A 165 -7.72 7.47 13.33
N ARG A 166 -7.05 7.98 14.38
CA ARG A 166 -6.25 7.13 15.27
C ARG A 166 -7.11 6.12 16.02
N ILE A 167 -8.23 6.58 16.61
CA ILE A 167 -9.18 5.70 17.31
C ILE A 167 -9.67 4.58 16.39
N LYS A 168 -10.07 4.91 15.14
CA LYS A 168 -10.54 3.89 14.20
C LYS A 168 -9.49 2.80 13.95
N ILE A 169 -8.23 3.19 13.79
CA ILE A 169 -7.12 2.25 13.59
C ILE A 169 -6.86 1.45 14.87
N MET A 170 -6.90 2.08 16.05
CA MET A 170 -6.79 1.41 17.34
C MET A 170 -7.85 0.33 17.54
N GLU A 171 -9.11 0.63 17.20
CA GLU A 171 -10.22 -0.32 17.35
C GLU A 171 -10.04 -1.57 16.47
N VAL A 172 -9.38 -1.43 15.31
CA VAL A 172 -9.13 -2.55 14.39
C VAL A 172 -7.83 -3.28 14.73
N CYS A 173 -6.77 -2.56 15.10
CA CYS A 173 -5.45 -3.13 15.37
C CYS A 173 -5.25 -3.59 16.83
N GLY A 174 -6.18 -3.26 17.73
CA GLY A 174 -6.10 -3.56 19.17
C GLY A 174 -5.22 -2.57 19.97
N GLU A 175 -5.01 -2.87 21.26
CA GLU A 175 -4.41 -1.98 22.28
C GLU A 175 -2.92 -1.60 22.07
N TYR A 176 -2.24 -2.06 21.02
CA TYR A 176 -0.80 -1.83 20.81
C TYR A 176 -0.46 -0.55 20.01
N VAL A 177 -1.38 0.41 19.92
CA VAL A 177 -1.18 1.64 19.14
C VAL A 177 -0.50 2.76 19.92
N ASP A 178 -0.31 2.61 21.24
CA ASP A 178 0.34 3.63 22.06
C ASP A 178 1.83 3.87 21.70
N GLU A 179 2.44 2.98 20.90
CA GLU A 179 3.82 3.13 20.41
C GLU A 179 3.95 3.95 19.11
N ILE A 180 2.84 4.41 18.50
CA ILE A 180 2.88 5.18 17.24
C ILE A 180 3.59 6.54 17.39
N GLU A 181 3.75 7.06 18.62
CA GLU A 181 4.25 8.42 18.82
C GLU A 181 5.76 8.63 18.62
N ASN A 182 6.64 7.61 18.60
CA ASN A 182 8.08 7.84 18.85
C ASN A 182 9.12 7.12 17.94
N TYR A 183 8.88 6.87 16.64
CA TYR A 183 9.93 6.26 15.78
C TYR A 183 10.64 7.27 14.84
N GLU A 184 11.93 7.51 15.08
CA GLU A 184 12.79 8.40 14.29
C GLU A 184 13.61 7.63 13.22
N GLY A 185 12.92 7.00 12.26
CA GLY A 185 13.55 6.38 11.08
C GLY A 185 13.32 7.19 9.79
N GLU A 186 14.03 6.86 8.69
CA GLU A 186 13.93 7.55 7.38
C GLU A 186 12.49 7.61 6.79
N TYR A 187 11.58 6.79 7.30
CA TYR A 187 10.13 6.93 7.14
C TYR A 187 9.48 6.82 8.52
N PRO A 188 9.28 7.93 9.26
CA PRO A 188 9.14 7.91 10.72
C PRO A 188 7.87 7.23 11.28
N ASN A 189 7.01 6.63 10.44
CA ASN A 189 5.79 5.97 10.88
C ASN A 189 5.33 4.96 9.82
N VAL A 190 5.98 3.80 9.66
CA VAL A 190 5.41 2.72 8.83
C VAL A 190 5.27 1.50 9.72
N TYR A 191 4.11 1.36 10.36
CA TYR A 191 3.78 0.17 11.15
C TYR A 191 3.14 -0.85 10.22
N ASP A 192 3.78 -2.01 10.06
CA ASP A 192 3.25 -3.16 9.33
C ASP A 192 2.54 -4.10 10.31
N TRP A 193 1.22 -4.18 10.21
CA TRP A 193 0.39 -5.02 11.05
C TRP A 193 -0.13 -6.22 10.25
N LYS A 194 0.72 -7.23 10.05
CA LYS A 194 0.23 -8.60 9.85
C LYS A 194 -0.07 -9.17 11.23
N LEU A 195 -1.30 -9.67 11.43
CA LEU A 195 -1.75 -10.49 12.57
C LEU A 195 -0.57 -11.05 13.40
N LYS A 196 -0.23 -10.39 14.52
CA LYS A 196 0.72 -10.89 15.53
C LYS A 196 0.08 -12.00 16.40
N ILE A 197 -0.84 -12.79 15.85
CA ILE A 197 -1.28 -14.02 16.49
C ILE A 197 -0.27 -15.10 16.09
N GLY A 198 0.85 -15.19 16.81
CA GLY A 198 1.67 -16.41 16.80
C GLY A 198 3.17 -16.29 16.54
N LEU A 199 3.80 -15.11 16.53
CA LEU A 199 5.27 -15.01 16.54
C LEU A 199 5.74 -14.44 17.87
N ARG A 200 6.03 -15.37 18.80
CA ARG A 200 6.88 -15.12 19.96
C ARG A 200 8.25 -14.68 19.43
N SER A 201 8.86 -13.64 20.01
CA SER A 201 10.22 -13.24 19.64
C SER A 201 11.15 -14.46 19.72
N PRO A 202 11.97 -14.72 18.68
CA PRO A 202 12.92 -15.82 18.72
C PRO A 202 13.87 -15.59 19.89
N LYS A 203 14.11 -16.65 20.67
CA LYS A 203 15.10 -16.57 21.74
C LYS A 203 16.50 -16.70 21.13
N PRO A 204 17.54 -16.22 21.81
CA PRO A 204 18.92 -16.30 21.33
C PRO A 204 19.37 -17.73 20.92
N GLU A 205 18.72 -18.76 21.45
CA GLU A 205 18.96 -20.18 21.14
C GLU A 205 18.45 -20.68 19.78
N ASP A 206 17.61 -19.95 19.05
CA ASP A 206 16.99 -20.43 17.80
C ASP A 206 17.88 -20.18 16.55
N LYS A 207 18.89 -21.02 16.31
CA LYS A 207 19.71 -21.01 15.07
C LYS A 207 19.15 -21.97 14.01
N LEU A 208 18.80 -21.44 12.84
CA LEU A 208 18.41 -22.22 11.64
C LEU A 208 19.63 -22.63 10.80
N THR A 209 19.51 -23.71 10.03
CA THR A 209 20.65 -24.35 9.33
C THR A 209 20.77 -23.93 7.87
N ASP A 210 21.97 -24.03 7.30
CA ASP A 210 22.33 -23.53 5.96
C ASP A 210 21.55 -24.15 4.79
N VAL A 211 20.87 -25.28 5.01
CA VAL A 211 20.05 -25.95 3.99
C VAL A 211 18.77 -25.16 3.70
N GLU A 212 18.17 -24.54 4.72
CA GLU A 212 16.93 -23.74 4.60
C GLU A 212 17.15 -22.39 3.87
N ILE A 213 18.41 -21.98 3.72
CA ILE A 213 18.81 -20.75 3.04
C ILE A 213 18.76 -20.92 1.51
N LYS A 214 18.95 -22.13 1.00
CA LYS A 214 19.15 -22.38 -0.45
C LYS A 214 17.84 -22.46 -1.24
N GLU A 215 16.73 -22.87 -0.63
CA GLU A 215 15.42 -23.00 -1.30
C GLU A 215 14.63 -21.69 -1.40
N LYS A 216 15.05 -20.63 -0.70
CA LYS A 216 14.33 -19.33 -0.61
C LYS A 216 14.55 -18.35 -1.78
N LYS A 217 15.15 -18.79 -2.89
CA LYS A 217 15.60 -17.89 -3.99
C LYS A 217 14.50 -17.32 -4.92
N THR A 218 13.23 -17.61 -4.66
CA THR A 218 12.08 -17.08 -5.45
C THR A 218 11.19 -16.12 -4.64
N LEU A 219 11.73 -15.48 -3.61
CA LEU A 219 10.95 -14.85 -2.54
C LEU A 219 11.35 -13.39 -2.36
N LEU A 220 10.37 -12.50 -2.41
CA LEU A 220 10.57 -11.09 -2.16
C LEU A 220 10.60 -10.81 -0.66
N ASP A 221 11.79 -10.55 -0.13
CA ASP A 221 11.98 -10.14 1.25
C ASP A 221 11.87 -8.61 1.38
N VAL A 222 10.88 -8.13 2.14
CA VAL A 222 10.70 -6.70 2.50
C VAL A 222 11.96 -6.11 3.15
N LYS A 223 12.80 -6.95 3.78
CA LYS A 223 14.09 -6.57 4.36
C LYS A 223 15.11 -6.12 3.30
N LEU A 224 15.09 -6.74 2.12
CA LEU A 224 15.96 -6.38 1.00
C LEU A 224 15.48 -5.09 0.31
N LEU A 225 14.17 -4.91 0.19
CA LEU A 225 13.52 -3.67 -0.29
C LEU A 225 13.88 -2.43 0.55
N LEU A 226 14.14 -2.61 1.84
CA LEU A 226 14.61 -1.56 2.75
C LEU A 226 16.14 -1.37 2.72
N GLN A 227 16.91 -2.38 2.29
CA GLN A 227 18.38 -2.39 2.33
C GLN A 227 19.06 -1.99 1.01
N THR A 228 18.40 -2.06 -0.15
CA THR A 228 19.02 -1.82 -1.47
C THR A 228 18.81 -0.41 -2.04
N MET A 229 18.79 0.64 -1.21
CA MET A 229 18.50 2.01 -1.68
C MET A 229 19.76 2.88 -1.86
N PRO A 230 20.11 3.29 -3.10
CA PRO A 230 20.95 4.46 -3.35
C PRO A 230 20.09 5.73 -3.56
N TYR A 231 20.49 6.80 -2.85
CA TYR A 231 20.24 8.25 -2.99
C TYR A 231 19.17 8.78 -3.96
N TYR A 232 18.37 9.77 -3.49
CA TYR A 232 18.30 11.16 -4.01
C TYR A 232 17.22 11.96 -3.25
N CYS A 233 17.61 12.90 -2.38
CA CYS A 233 17.39 14.36 -2.55
C CYS A 233 17.89 15.15 -1.32
N PHE A 234 18.85 16.03 -1.57
CA PHE A 234 19.44 17.02 -0.66
C PHE A 234 18.43 18.14 -0.34
N LEU A 235 18.33 18.56 0.93
CA LEU A 235 18.31 19.97 1.35
C LEU A 235 18.34 20.10 2.88
N GLN A 236 19.48 20.63 3.36
CA GLN A 236 19.71 21.36 4.60
C GLN A 236 19.12 20.82 5.92
N TRP A 237 19.99 20.21 6.72
CA TRP A 237 20.06 20.58 8.14
C TRP A 237 21.53 20.74 8.54
N ASN A 238 21.88 21.98 8.89
CA ASN A 238 23.20 22.38 9.33
C ASN A 238 23.65 21.62 10.58
N ALA A 239 24.95 21.36 10.59
CA ALA A 239 25.72 20.75 11.65
C ALA A 239 25.75 21.61 12.93
N HIS A 240 25.59 20.92 14.06
CA HIS A 240 26.20 21.17 15.38
C HIS A 240 25.97 19.85 16.14
N GLN A 241 26.93 19.09 16.66
CA GLN A 241 28.35 19.26 16.87
C GLN A 241 29.01 17.89 16.82
N LEU A 242 30.15 17.79 16.14
CA LEU A 242 31.24 16.87 16.48
C LEU A 242 32.41 17.20 15.56
N ILE A 243 33.50 17.68 16.16
CA ILE A 243 34.92 17.40 15.86
C ILE A 243 35.73 18.53 16.49
N LEU A 244 36.45 18.21 17.57
CA LEU A 244 37.85 18.54 17.84
C LEU A 244 38.23 17.56 18.98
N HIS A 245 39.12 16.59 18.87
CA HIS A 245 40.43 16.59 18.24
C HIS A 245 40.87 15.18 17.82
N GLY A 246 41.58 15.11 16.69
CA GLY A 246 42.52 14.04 16.37
C GLY A 246 43.92 14.27 17.00
N PRO A 247 44.85 13.33 16.83
CA PRO A 247 45.93 13.02 17.77
C PRO A 247 47.27 13.71 17.45
N VAL A 248 48.13 13.96 18.45
CA VAL A 248 49.62 13.84 18.38
C VAL A 248 50.22 13.70 19.80
N ARG A 249 51.28 12.87 19.86
CA ARG A 249 52.19 12.44 20.93
C ARG A 249 52.92 13.56 21.72
N ILE A 250 53.30 13.25 22.96
CA ILE A 250 54.72 13.17 23.41
C ILE A 250 54.85 11.88 24.22
#